data_AF-A0A7J6B471-F1
#
_entry.id   AF-A0A7J6B471-F1
#
_cell.length_a   1.000
_cell.length_b   1.000
_cell.length_c   1.000
_cell.angle_alpha   90.00
_cell.angle_beta   90.00
_cell.angle_gamma   90.00
#
_symmetry.space_group_name_H-M   'P 1'
#
loop_
_entity.id
_entity.type
_entity.pdbx_description
1 polymer ?
#
loop_
_entity_poly.entity_id
_entity_poly.type
_entity_poly.pdbx_seq_one_letter_code
_entity_poly.pdbx_strand_id
1 'polypeptide(L)'
;MDHQPHPQPHPHPHPHQQYDGETNDYMQQQEDWDRDMLLDPAWEKQQRKTFTAWCNSHLRKAGTQIENIEEDFRDGLKLMLLLEVISGERLAKPERGKMRVHKISNVNKALNFITSKGVKLVSIGAEEIVDGNAKMTLGMIWTIILRFAIQDISVEETSAKEGLLLWCQRKTAPYKNVNIQNFHISWKDGLGFCALIHRHRPELIDYGKLRKDDPMTNLNTAFDVAEKYLDIPKMLDAEDVVSTLRPDEKAVMTYVSCYYHAFSGKQKAETAANRICKVLAVNQENEQLMEDYEKLASDASFAPFPSSFHTLLHSSFSLQ
;
A
#
# COMPACT_ATOMS: atom_id res chain seq x y z
N MET A 1 36.37 0.08 -82.56
CA MET A 1 37.00 -0.51 -81.37
C MET A 1 37.41 0.66 -80.51
N ASP A 2 36.54 1.07 -79.60
CA ASP A 2 36.82 2.14 -78.65
C ASP A 2 36.45 1.65 -77.25
N HIS A 3 37.46 1.58 -76.40
CA HIS A 3 37.35 1.25 -75.00
C HIS A 3 36.86 2.47 -74.21
N GLN A 4 35.79 2.29 -73.43
CA GLN A 4 35.50 3.13 -72.27
C GLN A 4 35.20 2.26 -71.04
N PRO A 5 35.52 2.75 -69.83
CA PRO A 5 35.84 1.91 -68.67
C PRO A 5 34.66 1.72 -67.71
N HIS A 6 34.70 0.61 -66.97
CA HIS A 6 33.79 0.25 -65.88
C HIS A 6 33.77 1.30 -64.74
N PRO A 7 32.60 1.62 -64.16
CA PRO A 7 32.51 2.46 -62.96
C PRO A 7 32.79 1.66 -61.67
N GLN A 8 33.52 2.28 -60.75
CA GLN A 8 33.86 1.78 -59.41
C GLN A 8 32.63 1.68 -58.49
N PRO A 9 32.62 0.76 -57.50
CA PRO A 9 31.54 0.65 -56.53
C PRO A 9 31.68 1.67 -55.38
N HIS A 10 30.55 2.25 -54.97
CA HIS A 10 30.43 3.15 -53.83
C HIS A 10 30.80 2.47 -52.50
N PRO A 11 31.32 3.21 -51.49
CA PRO A 11 31.71 2.62 -50.22
C PRO A 11 30.48 2.31 -49.34
N HIS A 12 30.46 1.10 -48.78
CA HIS A 12 29.53 0.70 -47.72
C HIS A 12 29.82 1.50 -46.43
N PRO A 13 28.80 2.05 -45.74
CA PRO A 13 28.98 2.53 -44.38
C PRO A 13 29.03 1.35 -43.40
N HIS A 14 29.96 1.41 -42.45
CA HIS A 14 30.04 0.51 -41.30
C HIS A 14 28.72 0.48 -40.50
N PRO A 15 28.31 -0.67 -39.94
CA PRO A 15 27.13 -0.73 -39.09
C PRO A 15 27.44 -0.08 -37.74
N HIS A 16 26.74 1.01 -37.44
CA HIS A 16 26.59 1.50 -36.08
C HIS A 16 25.81 0.44 -35.27
N GLN A 17 26.45 -0.13 -34.25
CA GLN A 17 25.75 -0.80 -33.16
C GLN A 17 24.93 0.26 -32.41
N GLN A 18 23.61 0.24 -32.60
CA GLN A 18 22.67 0.91 -31.73
C GLN A 18 21.84 -0.17 -31.03
N TYR A 19 22.21 -0.40 -29.77
CA TYR A 19 21.38 -1.03 -28.76
C TYR A 19 20.14 -0.17 -28.56
N ASP A 20 19.02 -0.55 -29.17
CA ASP A 20 17.68 -0.04 -28.83
C ASP A 20 16.65 -1.07 -29.33
N GLY A 21 16.62 -2.24 -28.68
CA GLY A 21 15.76 -3.37 -29.06
C GLY A 21 14.83 -3.89 -27.97
N GLU A 22 14.98 -3.49 -26.70
CA GLU A 22 14.25 -4.13 -25.60
C GLU A 22 13.07 -3.28 -25.08
N THR A 23 13.05 -1.97 -25.27
CA THR A 23 11.99 -1.10 -24.70
C THR A 23 10.71 -1.08 -25.55
N ASN A 24 10.83 -1.30 -26.87
CA ASN A 24 9.68 -1.26 -27.79
C ASN A 24 8.86 -2.56 -27.80
N ASP A 25 9.47 -3.70 -27.47
CA ASP A 25 8.77 -5.01 -27.49
C ASP A 25 7.71 -5.09 -26.38
N TYR A 26 7.93 -4.44 -25.22
CA TYR A 26 6.96 -4.39 -24.13
C TYR A 26 5.74 -3.51 -24.44
N MET A 27 5.91 -2.39 -25.15
CA MET A 27 4.79 -1.54 -25.54
C MET A 27 3.95 -2.20 -26.63
N GLN A 28 4.60 -2.93 -27.54
CA GLN A 28 3.92 -3.67 -28.61
C GLN A 28 3.16 -4.89 -28.08
N GLN A 29 3.72 -5.61 -27.10
CA GLN A 29 2.99 -6.63 -26.34
C GLN A 29 1.86 -6.04 -25.47
N GLN A 30 1.93 -4.77 -25.07
CA GLN A 30 0.82 -4.15 -24.33
C GLN A 30 -0.33 -3.75 -25.28
N GLU A 31 0.01 -3.25 -26.48
CA GLU A 31 -0.95 -2.83 -27.50
C GLU A 31 -1.66 -4.00 -28.21
N ASP A 32 -0.96 -5.10 -28.52
CA ASP A 32 -1.58 -6.29 -29.13
C ASP A 32 -2.46 -7.07 -28.14
N TRP A 33 -2.21 -6.94 -26.83
CA TRP A 33 -2.99 -7.60 -25.76
C TRP A 33 -4.17 -6.77 -25.27
N ASP A 34 -4.11 -5.43 -25.38
CA ASP A 34 -5.27 -4.56 -25.20
C ASP A 34 -6.40 -4.89 -26.20
N ARG A 35 -6.04 -5.44 -27.37
CA ARG A 35 -6.99 -5.96 -28.37
C ARG A 35 -7.67 -7.27 -27.99
N ASP A 36 -7.04 -8.13 -27.19
CA ASP A 36 -7.64 -9.39 -26.71
C ASP A 36 -8.40 -9.18 -25.38
N MET A 37 -8.03 -8.16 -24.58
CA MET A 37 -8.84 -7.65 -23.46
C MET A 37 -10.11 -6.88 -23.91
N LEU A 38 -10.24 -6.59 -25.20
CA LEU A 38 -11.32 -5.77 -25.75
C LEU A 38 -12.71 -6.45 -25.74
N LEU A 39 -12.80 -7.73 -25.33
CA LEU A 39 -14.03 -8.53 -25.42
C LEU A 39 -14.48 -9.21 -24.12
N ASP A 40 -13.71 -9.18 -23.02
CA ASP A 40 -14.13 -9.85 -21.78
C ASP A 40 -14.65 -8.88 -20.72
N PRO A 41 -15.98 -8.75 -20.50
CA PRO A 41 -16.55 -7.95 -19.41
C PRO A 41 -16.18 -8.48 -18.00
N ALA A 42 -15.48 -9.62 -17.90
CA ALA A 42 -15.02 -10.17 -16.63
C ALA A 42 -14.12 -9.21 -15.84
N TRP A 43 -13.22 -8.46 -16.50
CA TRP A 43 -12.35 -7.53 -15.77
C TRP A 43 -13.14 -6.35 -15.19
N GLU A 44 -14.13 -5.81 -15.92
CA GLU A 44 -15.00 -4.73 -15.42
C GLU A 44 -15.82 -5.22 -14.22
N LYS A 45 -16.35 -6.45 -14.30
CA LYS A 45 -17.08 -7.08 -13.18
C LYS A 45 -16.19 -7.22 -11.94
N GLN A 46 -14.97 -7.73 -12.10
CA GLN A 46 -14.04 -7.94 -10.99
C GLN A 46 -13.59 -6.63 -10.35
N GLN A 47 -13.25 -5.61 -11.17
CA GLN A 47 -12.91 -4.27 -10.67
C GLN A 47 -14.10 -3.62 -9.98
N ARG A 48 -15.31 -3.67 -10.56
CA ARG A 48 -16.52 -3.11 -9.94
C ARG A 48 -16.74 -3.67 -8.54
N LYS A 49 -16.71 -4.99 -8.37
CA LYS A 49 -16.90 -5.64 -7.06
C LYS A 49 -15.81 -5.22 -6.07
N THR A 50 -14.55 -5.30 -6.51
CA THR A 50 -13.39 -5.00 -5.66
C THR A 50 -13.35 -3.54 -5.23
N PHE A 51 -13.50 -2.61 -6.17
CA PHE A 51 -13.45 -1.18 -5.90
C PHE A 51 -14.65 -0.71 -5.08
N THR A 52 -15.84 -1.28 -5.30
CA THR A 52 -17.01 -1.00 -4.46
C THR A 52 -16.76 -1.43 -3.02
N ALA A 53 -16.26 -2.65 -2.79
CA ALA A 53 -15.92 -3.15 -1.47
C ALA A 53 -14.80 -2.33 -0.81
N TRP A 54 -13.78 -1.92 -1.58
CA TRP A 54 -12.72 -1.04 -1.11
C TRP A 54 -13.26 0.32 -0.65
N CYS A 55 -14.07 0.99 -1.48
CA CYS A 55 -14.72 2.25 -1.11
C CYS A 55 -15.56 2.09 0.17
N ASN A 56 -16.36 1.03 0.28
CA ASN A 56 -17.18 0.74 1.46
C ASN A 56 -16.37 0.45 2.72
N SER A 57 -15.16 -0.13 2.58
CA SER A 57 -14.25 -0.34 3.72
C SER A 57 -13.85 0.97 4.41
N HIS A 58 -13.85 2.07 3.65
CA HIS A 58 -13.59 3.43 4.13
C HIS A 58 -14.89 4.17 4.49
N LEU A 59 -15.89 4.17 3.60
CA LEU A 59 -17.15 4.92 3.79
C LEU A 59 -17.94 4.45 5.02
N ARG A 60 -17.82 3.18 5.43
CA ARG A 60 -18.44 2.68 6.67
C ARG A 60 -18.00 3.47 7.91
N LYS A 61 -16.79 4.05 7.91
CA LYS A 61 -16.27 4.90 9.00
C LYS A 61 -17.00 6.25 9.09
N ALA A 62 -17.63 6.68 8.00
CA ALA A 62 -18.48 7.87 7.91
C ALA A 62 -19.98 7.52 7.94
N GLY A 63 -20.34 6.27 8.23
CA GLY A 63 -21.73 5.84 8.34
C GLY A 63 -22.49 5.77 7.01
N THR A 64 -21.81 5.57 5.89
CA THR A 64 -22.44 5.44 4.57
C THR A 64 -21.80 4.35 3.73
N GLN A 65 -22.43 4.01 2.60
CA GLN A 65 -21.96 3.01 1.64
C GLN A 65 -22.47 3.30 0.23
N ILE A 66 -21.87 2.62 -0.74
CA ILE A 66 -22.28 2.56 -2.14
C ILE A 66 -22.68 1.12 -2.51
N GLU A 67 -23.59 1.00 -3.45
CA GLU A 67 -24.07 -0.26 -4.01
C GLU A 67 -23.67 -0.37 -5.49
N ASN A 68 -23.87 0.70 -6.26
CA ASN A 68 -23.45 0.77 -7.65
C ASN A 68 -22.47 1.92 -7.84
N ILE A 69 -21.19 1.58 -7.99
CA ILE A 69 -20.08 2.54 -8.11
C ILE A 69 -20.27 3.57 -9.24
N GLU A 70 -20.97 3.21 -10.31
CA GLU A 70 -21.20 4.07 -11.49
C GLU A 70 -22.33 5.06 -11.28
N GLU A 71 -23.27 4.76 -10.38
CA GLU A 71 -24.43 5.59 -10.09
C GLU A 71 -24.22 6.42 -8.83
N ASP A 72 -23.67 5.81 -7.78
CA ASP A 72 -23.53 6.40 -6.46
C ASP A 72 -22.47 7.52 -6.38
N PHE A 73 -21.54 7.59 -7.33
CA PHE A 73 -20.54 8.66 -7.41
C PHE A 73 -20.93 9.81 -8.34
N ARG A 74 -22.04 9.69 -9.09
CA ARG A 74 -22.43 10.68 -10.11
C ARG A 74 -22.74 12.06 -9.56
N ASP A 75 -23.14 12.18 -8.30
CA ASP A 75 -23.43 13.48 -7.68
C ASP A 75 -22.19 14.14 -7.02
N GLY A 76 -21.07 13.41 -6.98
CA GLY A 76 -19.80 13.81 -6.38
C GLY A 76 -19.78 13.82 -4.85
N LEU A 77 -20.90 13.66 -4.15
CA LEU A 77 -20.95 13.81 -2.69
C LEU A 77 -20.23 12.67 -1.97
N LYS A 78 -20.55 11.42 -2.33
CA LYS A 78 -19.88 10.25 -1.74
C LYS A 78 -18.40 10.17 -2.17
N LEU A 79 -18.07 10.66 -3.36
CA LEU A 79 -16.68 10.73 -3.86
C LEU A 79 -15.86 11.71 -3.02
N MET A 80 -16.38 12.92 -2.79
CA MET A 80 -15.73 13.91 -1.92
C MET A 80 -15.55 13.36 -0.50
N LEU A 81 -16.59 12.74 0.07
CA LEU A 81 -16.52 12.15 1.39
C LEU A 81 -15.47 11.02 1.47
N LEU A 82 -15.40 10.16 0.45
CA LEU A 82 -14.36 9.13 0.37
C LEU A 82 -12.97 9.75 0.43
N LEU A 83 -12.72 10.80 -0.37
CA LEU A 83 -11.45 11.53 -0.39
C LEU A 83 -11.12 12.14 0.98
N GLU A 84 -12.09 12.74 1.68
CA GLU A 84 -11.88 13.24 3.04
C GLU A 84 -11.49 12.13 4.01
N VAL A 85 -12.17 10.98 3.95
CA VAL A 85 -11.93 9.84 4.86
C VAL A 85 -10.54 9.22 4.64
N ILE A 86 -10.12 9.04 3.39
CA ILE A 86 -8.83 8.39 3.09
C ILE A 86 -7.63 9.34 3.26
N SER A 87 -7.81 10.64 3.05
CA SER A 87 -6.74 11.64 3.20
C SER A 87 -6.65 12.22 4.62
N GLY A 88 -7.76 12.21 5.37
CA GLY A 88 -7.87 12.93 6.64
C GLY A 88 -8.00 14.45 6.49
N GLU A 89 -8.15 14.97 5.26
CA GLU A 89 -8.24 16.39 4.96
C GLU A 89 -9.66 16.79 4.55
N ARG A 90 -10.07 18.03 4.87
CA ARG A 90 -11.37 18.55 4.47
C ARG A 90 -11.33 19.13 3.06
N LEU A 91 -12.31 18.75 2.24
CA LEU A 91 -12.50 19.32 0.91
C LEU A 91 -13.36 20.59 0.99
N ALA A 92 -13.37 21.35 -0.12
CA ALA A 92 -14.28 22.49 -0.25
C ALA A 92 -15.75 22.04 -0.08
N LYS A 93 -16.58 22.93 0.47
CA LYS A 93 -18.00 22.61 0.75
C LYS A 93 -18.72 22.13 -0.53
N PRO A 94 -19.46 21.00 -0.48
CA PRO A 94 -20.20 20.50 -1.63
C PRO A 94 -21.44 21.35 -1.94
N GLU A 95 -21.79 21.44 -3.21
CA GLU A 95 -23.08 21.93 -3.69
C GLU A 95 -24.17 20.90 -3.42
N ARG A 96 -25.28 21.33 -2.82
CA ARG A 96 -26.43 20.44 -2.51
C ARG A 96 -27.55 20.50 -3.55
N GLY A 97 -27.37 21.28 -4.62
CA GLY A 97 -28.36 21.40 -5.68
C GLY A 97 -28.50 20.11 -6.48
N LYS A 98 -29.70 19.82 -6.99
CA LYS A 98 -30.01 18.58 -7.72
C LYS A 98 -29.65 18.61 -9.21
N MET A 99 -29.45 19.80 -9.78
CA MET A 99 -29.16 19.95 -11.21
C MET A 99 -27.78 19.39 -11.58
N ARG A 100 -27.62 18.92 -12.83
CA ARG A 100 -26.37 18.37 -13.37
C ARG A 100 -25.15 19.28 -13.15
N VAL A 101 -25.33 20.60 -13.27
CA VAL A 101 -24.24 21.57 -13.04
C VAL A 101 -23.68 21.54 -11.61
N HIS A 102 -24.50 21.26 -10.59
CA HIS A 102 -24.04 21.12 -9.22
C HIS A 102 -23.24 19.82 -9.03
N LYS A 103 -23.69 18.73 -9.66
CA LYS A 103 -22.98 17.45 -9.66
C LYS A 103 -21.60 17.59 -10.30
N ILE A 104 -21.52 18.24 -11.46
CA ILE A 104 -20.26 18.56 -12.15
C ILE A 104 -19.35 19.40 -11.26
N SER A 105 -19.89 20.42 -10.58
CA SER A 105 -19.12 21.22 -9.62
C SER A 105 -18.53 20.37 -8.49
N ASN A 106 -19.31 19.46 -7.90
CA ASN A 106 -18.84 18.56 -6.85
C ASN A 106 -17.75 17.60 -7.34
N VAL A 107 -17.97 16.97 -8.49
CA VAL A 107 -16.96 16.09 -9.09
C VAL A 107 -15.68 16.86 -9.42
N ASN A 108 -15.77 18.07 -9.98
CA ASN A 108 -14.60 18.92 -10.22
C ASN A 108 -13.85 19.28 -8.92
N LYS A 109 -14.55 19.55 -7.81
CA LYS A 109 -13.91 19.75 -6.50
C LYS A 109 -13.12 18.50 -6.08
N ALA A 110 -13.67 17.31 -6.30
CA ALA A 110 -12.98 16.05 -6.03
C ALA A 110 -11.77 15.80 -6.96
N LEU A 111 -11.93 16.00 -8.27
CA LEU A 111 -10.85 15.82 -9.25
C LEU A 111 -9.69 16.79 -9.00
N ASN A 112 -9.97 18.05 -8.72
CA ASN A 112 -8.96 19.04 -8.36
C ASN A 112 -8.19 18.66 -7.09
N PHE A 113 -8.88 18.08 -6.10
CA PHE A 113 -8.22 17.54 -4.90
C PHE A 113 -7.31 16.35 -5.24
N ILE A 114 -7.76 15.44 -6.10
CA ILE A 114 -6.93 14.31 -6.55
C ILE A 114 -5.67 14.80 -7.26
N THR A 115 -5.81 15.80 -8.15
CA THR A 115 -4.67 16.42 -8.85
C THR A 115 -3.71 17.12 -7.88
N SER A 116 -4.21 17.81 -6.85
CA SER A 116 -3.34 18.45 -5.85
C SER A 116 -2.51 17.46 -5.03
N LYS A 117 -2.90 16.19 -4.99
CA LYS A 117 -2.13 15.08 -4.39
C LYS A 117 -1.10 14.46 -5.32
N GLY A 118 -0.88 15.04 -6.50
CA GLY A 118 0.14 14.61 -7.46
C GLY A 118 -0.33 13.56 -8.46
N VAL A 119 -1.64 13.34 -8.59
CA VAL A 119 -2.21 12.40 -9.58
C VAL A 119 -2.44 13.11 -10.92
N LYS A 120 -1.95 12.51 -12.00
CA LYS A 120 -2.23 12.97 -13.37
C LYS A 120 -3.49 12.28 -13.89
N LEU A 121 -4.59 13.02 -13.96
CA LEU A 121 -5.86 12.54 -14.51
C LEU A 121 -5.85 12.72 -16.03
N VAL A 122 -5.34 11.72 -16.75
CA VAL A 122 -5.39 11.71 -18.22
C VAL A 122 -6.74 11.14 -18.66
N SER A 123 -7.48 11.89 -19.47
CA SER A 123 -8.76 11.48 -20.06
C SER A 123 -9.94 11.27 -19.09
N ILE A 124 -9.84 11.75 -17.84
CA ILE A 124 -10.95 11.69 -16.86
C ILE A 124 -11.51 13.10 -16.65
N GLY A 125 -12.71 13.35 -17.19
CA GLY A 125 -13.47 14.58 -17.01
C GLY A 125 -14.62 14.41 -16.02
N ALA A 126 -15.06 15.51 -15.41
CA ALA A 126 -16.17 15.48 -14.45
C ALA A 126 -17.49 15.08 -15.11
N GLU A 127 -17.68 15.45 -16.37
CA GLU A 127 -18.85 15.12 -17.19
C GLU A 127 -19.02 13.61 -17.32
N GLU A 128 -17.95 12.88 -17.63
CA GLU A 128 -17.97 11.42 -17.79
C GLU A 128 -18.42 10.70 -16.52
N ILE A 129 -17.98 11.19 -15.35
CA ILE A 129 -18.36 10.63 -14.05
C ILE A 129 -19.83 10.95 -13.75
N VAL A 130 -20.28 12.18 -14.00
CA VAL A 130 -21.68 12.59 -13.75
C VAL A 130 -22.65 11.89 -14.71
N ASP A 131 -22.21 11.58 -15.92
CA ASP A 131 -23.02 10.90 -16.92
C ASP A 131 -23.01 9.37 -16.76
N GLY A 132 -22.17 8.83 -15.86
CA GLY A 132 -22.16 7.41 -15.47
C GLY A 132 -21.29 6.54 -16.37
N ASN A 133 -20.22 7.08 -16.95
CA ASN A 133 -19.29 6.29 -17.76
C ASN A 133 -18.52 5.30 -16.86
N ALA A 134 -18.85 4.02 -17.01
CA ALA A 134 -18.27 2.89 -16.28
C ALA A 134 -16.74 2.90 -16.26
N LYS A 135 -16.12 2.96 -17.45
CA LYS A 135 -14.67 2.87 -17.62
C LYS A 135 -13.97 4.06 -16.99
N MET A 136 -14.52 5.26 -17.16
CA MET A 136 -13.95 6.47 -16.56
C MET A 136 -14.09 6.48 -15.03
N THR A 137 -15.21 5.98 -14.51
CA THR A 137 -15.45 5.87 -13.07
C THR A 137 -14.50 4.85 -12.43
N LEU A 138 -14.38 3.64 -13.00
CA LEU A 138 -13.42 2.63 -12.52
C LEU A 138 -11.97 3.12 -12.65
N GLY A 139 -11.63 3.78 -13.75
CA GLY A 139 -10.32 4.40 -13.96
C GLY A 139 -9.99 5.44 -12.90
N MET A 140 -10.93 6.36 -12.61
CA MET A 140 -10.79 7.34 -11.54
C MET A 140 -10.58 6.67 -10.17
N ILE A 141 -11.43 5.72 -9.79
CA ILE A 141 -11.31 5.03 -8.50
C ILE A 141 -9.97 4.28 -8.40
N TRP A 142 -9.51 3.66 -9.49
CA TRP A 142 -8.17 3.06 -9.54
C TRP A 142 -7.07 4.08 -9.25
N THR A 143 -7.11 5.28 -9.85
CA THR A 143 -6.08 6.30 -9.57
C THR A 143 -6.07 6.72 -8.10
N ILE A 144 -7.23 6.75 -7.45
CA ILE A 144 -7.38 7.04 -6.01
C ILE A 144 -6.75 5.90 -5.19
N ILE A 145 -7.12 4.65 -5.47
CA ILE A 145 -6.54 3.48 -4.79
C ILE A 145 -5.02 3.47 -4.94
N LEU A 146 -4.52 3.63 -6.18
CA LEU A 146 -3.10 3.65 -6.46
C LEU A 146 -2.41 4.73 -5.61
N ARG A 147 -2.93 5.96 -5.62
CA ARG A 147 -2.32 7.08 -4.90
C ARG A 147 -2.32 6.91 -3.38
N PHE A 148 -3.45 6.53 -2.80
CA PHE A 148 -3.65 6.60 -1.34
C PHE A 148 -3.38 5.26 -0.63
N ALA A 149 -3.48 4.13 -1.32
CA ALA A 149 -3.25 2.82 -0.72
C ALA A 149 -1.93 2.18 -1.15
N ILE A 150 -1.37 2.52 -2.33
CA ILE A 150 -0.23 1.77 -2.88
C ILE A 150 1.01 2.64 -3.03
N GLN A 151 0.90 3.87 -3.52
CA GLN A 151 2.04 4.72 -3.90
C GLN A 151 3.06 4.93 -2.78
N ASP A 152 2.58 5.05 -1.52
CA ASP A 152 3.42 5.32 -0.35
C ASP A 152 3.99 4.03 0.29
N ILE A 153 3.71 2.85 -0.29
CA ILE A 153 4.34 1.59 0.12
C ILE A 153 5.81 1.61 -0.30
N SER A 154 6.71 1.33 0.64
CA SER A 154 8.15 1.24 0.38
C SER A 154 8.77 0.11 1.21
N VAL A 155 9.53 -0.75 0.55
CA VAL A 155 10.17 -1.95 1.12
C VAL A 155 11.53 -2.08 0.47
N GLU A 156 12.62 -2.05 1.27
CA GLU A 156 13.99 -2.19 0.77
C GLU A 156 14.27 -1.27 -0.44
N GLU A 157 13.96 0.02 -0.30
CA GLU A 157 14.13 1.08 -1.32
C GLU A 157 13.26 0.93 -2.58
N THR A 158 12.51 -0.17 -2.71
CA THR A 158 11.54 -0.40 -3.78
C THR A 158 10.19 0.17 -3.37
N SER A 159 9.51 0.91 -4.26
CA SER A 159 8.29 1.66 -3.92
C SER A 159 7.04 1.22 -4.69
N ALA A 160 5.88 1.69 -4.22
CA ALA A 160 4.57 1.49 -4.82
C ALA A 160 4.25 0.02 -5.15
N LYS A 161 3.98 -0.28 -6.43
CA LYS A 161 3.64 -1.62 -6.93
C LYS A 161 4.77 -2.61 -6.67
N GLU A 162 6.00 -2.24 -7.00
CA GLU A 162 7.17 -3.11 -6.88
C GLU A 162 7.50 -3.36 -5.40
N GLY A 163 7.37 -2.34 -4.55
CA GLY A 163 7.51 -2.49 -3.10
C GLY A 163 6.47 -3.45 -2.52
N LEU A 164 5.21 -3.36 -2.95
CA LEU A 164 4.15 -4.29 -2.55
C LEU A 164 4.45 -5.72 -3.02
N LEU A 165 4.96 -5.89 -4.25
CA LEU A 165 5.31 -7.20 -4.80
C LEU A 165 6.46 -7.83 -4.02
N LEU A 166 7.52 -7.05 -3.77
CA LEU A 166 8.67 -7.48 -2.99
C LEU A 166 8.26 -7.87 -1.57
N TRP A 167 7.36 -7.12 -0.92
CA TRP A 167 6.82 -7.50 0.39
C TRP A 167 6.11 -8.86 0.33
N CYS A 168 5.27 -9.09 -0.68
CA CYS A 168 4.59 -10.38 -0.84
C CYS A 168 5.62 -11.51 -0.96
N GLN A 169 6.59 -11.36 -1.86
CA GLN A 169 7.67 -12.33 -2.08
C GLN A 169 8.47 -12.62 -0.81
N ARG A 170 8.88 -11.59 -0.07
CA ARG A 170 9.61 -11.74 1.20
C ARG A 170 8.80 -12.50 2.24
N LYS A 171 7.50 -12.21 2.35
CA LYS A 171 6.62 -12.86 3.33
C LYS A 171 6.28 -14.31 2.95
N THR A 172 6.17 -14.60 1.65
CA THR A 172 5.85 -15.95 1.16
C THR A 172 7.08 -16.81 0.83
N ALA A 173 8.30 -16.28 0.86
CA ALA A 173 9.53 -17.02 0.55
C ALA A 173 9.71 -18.36 1.29
N PRO A 174 9.29 -18.51 2.57
CA PRO A 174 9.37 -19.80 3.27
C PRO A 174 8.41 -20.89 2.75
N TYR A 175 7.41 -20.53 1.93
CA TYR A 175 6.36 -21.44 1.48
C TYR A 175 6.69 -21.99 0.10
N LYS A 176 7.22 -23.22 0.04
CA LYS A 176 7.72 -23.85 -1.20
C LYS A 176 6.65 -23.99 -2.30
N ASN A 177 5.37 -24.04 -1.94
CA ASN A 177 4.25 -24.16 -2.87
C ASN A 177 3.71 -22.80 -3.36
N VAL A 178 4.34 -21.68 -2.97
CA VAL A 178 3.95 -20.32 -3.34
C VAL A 178 5.08 -19.63 -4.08
N ASN A 179 4.78 -19.06 -5.25
CA ASN A 179 5.72 -18.25 -6.00
C ASN A 179 5.02 -16.99 -6.53
N ILE A 180 5.20 -15.87 -5.85
CA ILE A 180 4.56 -14.60 -6.21
C ILE A 180 5.43 -13.84 -7.20
N GLN A 181 4.98 -13.74 -8.45
CA GLN A 181 5.71 -13.05 -9.53
C GLN A 181 4.92 -11.88 -10.13
N ASN A 182 3.62 -11.82 -9.86
CA ASN A 182 2.72 -10.81 -10.39
C ASN A 182 1.47 -10.68 -9.51
N PHE A 183 0.61 -9.72 -9.81
CA PHE A 183 -0.69 -9.55 -9.15
C PHE A 183 -1.85 -10.13 -9.96
N HIS A 184 -1.64 -11.21 -10.70
CA HIS A 184 -2.74 -11.92 -11.39
C HIS A 184 -2.67 -13.42 -11.16
N ILE A 185 -1.92 -14.14 -12.00
CA ILE A 185 -1.90 -15.61 -12.05
C ILE A 185 -1.28 -16.19 -10.78
N SER A 186 -0.31 -15.50 -10.17
CA SER A 186 0.37 -15.96 -8.95
C SER A 186 -0.57 -16.09 -7.74
N TRP A 187 -1.75 -15.48 -7.80
CA TRP A 187 -2.74 -15.45 -6.71
C TRP A 187 -3.94 -16.36 -6.96
N LYS A 188 -4.04 -16.92 -8.17
CA LYS A 188 -5.22 -17.66 -8.63
C LYS A 188 -5.49 -18.94 -7.82
N ASP A 189 -4.43 -19.58 -7.31
CA ASP A 189 -4.57 -20.79 -6.49
C ASP A 189 -4.94 -20.55 -5.02
N GLY A 190 -5.02 -19.28 -4.60
CA GLY A 190 -5.35 -18.87 -3.23
C GLY A 190 -4.26 -19.09 -2.19
N LEU A 191 -3.18 -19.81 -2.51
CA LEU A 191 -2.13 -20.14 -1.55
C LEU A 191 -1.33 -18.90 -1.15
N GLY A 192 -1.15 -17.94 -2.07
CA GLY A 192 -0.51 -16.65 -1.76
C GLY A 192 -1.22 -15.89 -0.64
N PHE A 193 -2.55 -15.79 -0.69
CA PHE A 193 -3.35 -15.14 0.37
C PHE A 193 -3.24 -15.89 1.70
N CYS A 194 -3.38 -17.21 1.67
CA CYS A 194 -3.26 -18.05 2.86
C CYS A 194 -1.88 -17.94 3.51
N ALA A 195 -0.81 -17.94 2.70
CA ALA A 195 0.56 -17.83 3.17
C ALA A 195 0.84 -16.47 3.82
N LEU A 196 0.31 -15.37 3.25
CA LEU A 196 0.40 -14.05 3.86
C LEU A 196 -0.24 -14.00 5.25
N ILE A 197 -1.44 -14.58 5.39
CA ILE A 197 -2.13 -14.64 6.67
C ILE A 197 -1.34 -15.52 7.65
N HIS A 198 -1.02 -16.76 7.28
CA HIS A 198 -0.29 -17.69 8.14
C HIS A 198 1.08 -17.15 8.56
N ARG A 199 1.76 -16.36 7.71
CA ARG A 199 3.07 -15.77 8.04
C ARG A 199 2.99 -14.76 9.18
N HIS A 200 1.87 -14.05 9.30
CA HIS A 200 1.69 -13.00 10.32
C HIS A 200 0.83 -13.48 11.49
N ARG A 201 -0.06 -14.44 11.26
CA ARG A 201 -1.01 -15.01 12.21
C ARG A 201 -1.22 -16.50 11.94
N PRO A 202 -0.26 -17.35 12.31
CA PRO A 202 -0.30 -18.79 12.02
C PRO A 202 -1.49 -19.50 12.67
N GLU A 203 -2.02 -18.97 13.77
CA GLU A 203 -3.18 -19.51 14.49
C GLU A 203 -4.49 -19.44 13.71
N LEU A 204 -4.57 -18.60 12.67
CA LEU A 204 -5.80 -18.37 11.93
C LEU A 204 -6.00 -19.32 10.73
N ILE A 205 -4.93 -19.96 10.24
CA ILE A 205 -4.97 -20.84 9.07
C ILE A 205 -4.15 -22.09 9.33
N ASP A 206 -4.78 -23.25 9.20
CA ASP A 206 -4.08 -24.54 9.16
C ASP A 206 -3.50 -24.77 7.75
N TYR A 207 -2.34 -24.18 7.48
CA TYR A 207 -1.73 -24.16 6.15
C TYR A 207 -1.42 -25.56 5.62
N GLY A 208 -1.17 -26.54 6.50
CA GLY A 208 -0.84 -27.91 6.11
C GLY A 208 -1.98 -28.65 5.40
N LYS A 209 -3.23 -28.19 5.56
CA LYS A 209 -4.41 -28.77 4.91
C LYS A 209 -4.68 -28.19 3.51
N LEU A 210 -4.02 -27.10 3.14
CA LEU A 210 -4.27 -26.40 1.88
C LEU A 210 -3.57 -27.09 0.71
N ARG A 211 -4.25 -27.18 -0.43
CA ARG A 211 -3.75 -27.88 -1.62
C ARG A 211 -3.91 -27.03 -2.86
N LYS A 212 -2.92 -27.06 -3.75
CA LYS A 212 -2.89 -26.22 -4.96
C LYS A 212 -3.99 -26.57 -5.97
N ASP A 213 -4.46 -27.80 -5.97
CA ASP A 213 -5.55 -28.31 -6.82
C ASP A 213 -6.96 -27.97 -6.28
N ASP A 214 -7.06 -27.29 -5.13
CA ASP A 214 -8.32 -26.83 -4.56
C ASP A 214 -8.33 -25.29 -4.35
N PRO A 215 -8.26 -24.50 -5.44
CA PRO A 215 -8.13 -23.05 -5.36
C PRO A 215 -9.37 -22.38 -4.76
N MET A 216 -10.56 -22.96 -4.98
CA MET A 216 -11.82 -22.42 -4.49
C MET A 216 -11.87 -22.43 -2.95
N THR A 217 -11.49 -23.55 -2.33
CA THR A 217 -11.42 -23.65 -0.87
C THR A 217 -10.34 -22.74 -0.30
N ASN A 218 -9.15 -22.68 -0.92
CA ASN A 218 -8.05 -21.83 -0.46
C ASN A 218 -8.46 -20.34 -0.45
N LEU A 219 -9.04 -19.85 -1.55
CA LEU A 219 -9.47 -18.46 -1.68
C LEU A 219 -10.54 -18.12 -0.65
N ASN A 220 -11.61 -18.92 -0.56
CA ASN A 220 -12.68 -18.67 0.40
C ASN A 220 -12.17 -18.72 1.85
N THR A 221 -11.29 -19.66 2.19
CA THR A 221 -10.66 -19.73 3.52
C THR A 221 -9.92 -18.45 3.85
N ALA A 222 -9.07 -17.96 2.94
CA ALA A 222 -8.33 -16.72 3.16
C ALA A 222 -9.27 -15.52 3.31
N PHE A 223 -10.31 -15.43 2.47
CA PHE A 223 -11.23 -14.30 2.44
C PHE A 223 -12.12 -14.26 3.69
N ASP A 224 -12.62 -15.41 4.15
CA ASP A 224 -13.39 -15.54 5.38
C ASP A 224 -12.56 -15.18 6.62
N VAL A 225 -11.31 -15.67 6.68
CA VAL A 225 -10.41 -15.37 7.79
C VAL A 225 -10.05 -13.89 7.83
N ALA A 226 -9.81 -13.28 6.66
CA ALA A 226 -9.48 -11.86 6.56
C ALA A 226 -10.63 -10.96 7.01
N GLU A 227 -11.85 -11.26 6.60
CA GLU A 227 -13.05 -10.52 7.02
C GLU A 227 -13.30 -10.66 8.53
N LYS A 228 -13.28 -11.89 9.03
CA LYS A 228 -13.65 -12.18 10.42
C LYS A 228 -12.61 -11.71 11.45
N TYR A 229 -11.32 -11.83 11.15
CA TYR A 229 -10.26 -11.65 12.15
C TYR A 229 -9.28 -10.51 11.84
N LEU A 230 -9.27 -10.00 10.60
CA LEU A 230 -8.38 -8.92 10.19
C LEU A 230 -9.11 -7.62 9.85
N ASP A 231 -10.45 -7.62 9.86
CA ASP A 231 -11.31 -6.50 9.44
C ASP A 231 -11.00 -6.03 8.00
N ILE A 232 -10.66 -7.00 7.13
CA ILE A 232 -10.47 -6.78 5.70
C ILE A 232 -11.69 -7.35 4.98
N PRO A 233 -12.59 -6.52 4.42
CA PRO A 233 -13.81 -7.04 3.79
C PRO A 233 -13.47 -7.85 2.54
N LYS A 234 -14.35 -8.80 2.17
CA LYS A 234 -14.19 -9.59 0.96
C LYS A 234 -14.34 -8.72 -0.29
N MET A 235 -13.21 -8.44 -0.95
CA MET A 235 -13.21 -7.62 -2.17
C MET A 235 -13.23 -8.46 -3.46
N LEU A 236 -12.67 -9.66 -3.39
CA LEU A 236 -12.63 -10.62 -4.49
C LEU A 236 -13.66 -11.73 -4.28
N ASP A 237 -14.14 -12.27 -5.40
CA ASP A 237 -14.92 -13.49 -5.42
C ASP A 237 -14.03 -14.67 -5.83
N ALA A 238 -14.12 -15.80 -5.12
CA ALA A 238 -13.32 -16.96 -5.44
C ALA A 238 -13.73 -17.58 -6.79
N GLU A 239 -15.03 -17.57 -7.12
CA GLU A 239 -15.55 -18.09 -8.39
C GLU A 239 -14.99 -17.26 -9.55
N ASP A 240 -15.12 -15.92 -9.47
CA ASP A 240 -14.65 -15.01 -10.52
C ASP A 240 -13.13 -15.14 -10.76
N VAL A 241 -12.34 -15.34 -9.69
CA VAL A 241 -10.88 -15.51 -9.77
C VAL A 241 -10.49 -16.87 -10.40
N VAL A 242 -11.22 -17.93 -10.08
CA VAL A 242 -10.93 -19.28 -10.60
C VAL A 242 -11.38 -19.42 -12.05
N SER A 243 -12.55 -18.88 -12.40
CA SER A 243 -13.17 -19.00 -13.72
C SER A 243 -12.43 -18.20 -14.79
N THR A 244 -11.81 -17.07 -14.44
CA THR A 244 -11.02 -16.28 -15.39
C THR A 244 -9.64 -16.88 -15.65
N LEU A 245 -9.17 -16.83 -16.90
CA LEU A 245 -7.81 -17.27 -17.23
C LEU A 245 -6.76 -16.45 -16.48
N ARG A 246 -6.98 -15.14 -16.38
CA ARG A 246 -6.09 -14.17 -15.74
C ARG A 246 -6.91 -13.22 -14.85
N PRO A 247 -6.81 -13.33 -13.52
CA PRO A 247 -7.46 -12.38 -12.62
C PRO A 247 -7.02 -10.94 -12.89
N ASP A 248 -7.94 -9.99 -12.75
CA ASP A 248 -7.65 -8.57 -12.95
C ASP A 248 -6.57 -8.08 -11.97
N GLU A 249 -5.51 -7.49 -12.52
CA GLU A 249 -4.33 -7.10 -11.75
C GLU A 249 -4.65 -6.01 -10.73
N LYS A 250 -5.48 -5.03 -11.11
CA LYS A 250 -5.84 -3.89 -10.26
C LYS A 250 -6.69 -4.33 -9.08
N ALA A 251 -7.63 -5.25 -9.30
CA ALA A 251 -8.47 -5.85 -8.28
C ALA A 251 -7.63 -6.62 -7.25
N VAL A 252 -6.72 -7.49 -7.71
CA VAL A 252 -5.82 -8.23 -6.82
C VAL A 252 -4.89 -7.30 -6.06
N MET A 253 -4.27 -6.31 -6.72
CA MET A 253 -3.42 -5.31 -6.05
C MET A 253 -4.17 -4.55 -4.96
N THR A 254 -5.40 -4.13 -5.25
CA THR A 254 -6.26 -3.42 -4.28
C THR A 254 -6.46 -4.27 -3.03
N TYR A 255 -6.82 -5.55 -3.22
CA TYR A 255 -7.06 -6.44 -2.09
C TYR A 255 -5.79 -6.78 -1.33
N VAL A 256 -4.68 -7.10 -2.02
CA VAL A 256 -3.38 -7.39 -1.40
C VAL A 256 -2.83 -6.19 -0.62
N SER A 257 -3.04 -4.96 -1.12
CA SER A 257 -2.66 -3.75 -0.39
C SER A 257 -3.35 -3.63 0.97
N CYS A 258 -4.59 -4.13 1.11
CA CYS A 258 -5.30 -4.15 2.38
C CYS A 258 -4.62 -5.08 3.39
N TYR A 259 -4.13 -6.25 2.95
CA TYR A 259 -3.32 -7.12 3.80
C TYR A 259 -2.01 -6.44 4.22
N TYR A 260 -1.34 -5.77 3.29
CA TYR A 260 -0.12 -5.02 3.60
C TYR A 260 -0.37 -4.01 4.72
N HIS A 261 -1.42 -3.19 4.63
CA HIS A 261 -1.74 -2.19 5.65
C HIS A 261 -2.17 -2.81 6.98
N ALA A 262 -2.98 -3.87 6.93
CA ALA A 262 -3.43 -4.56 8.14
C ALA A 262 -2.25 -5.17 8.94
N PHE A 263 -1.24 -5.72 8.25
CA PHE A 263 -0.08 -6.33 8.92
C PHE A 263 1.04 -5.33 9.21
N SER A 264 1.30 -4.37 8.31
CA SER A 264 2.33 -3.35 8.52
C SER A 264 1.90 -2.33 9.59
N GLY A 265 0.60 -2.01 9.67
CA GLY A 265 0.05 -1.16 10.74
C GLY A 265 0.24 -1.78 12.12
N LYS A 266 -0.04 -3.09 12.26
CA LYS A 266 0.21 -3.84 13.51
C LYS A 266 1.69 -3.84 13.87
N GLN A 267 2.57 -4.12 12.91
CA GLN A 267 4.02 -4.11 13.16
C GLN A 267 4.54 -2.73 13.58
N LYS A 268 4.03 -1.64 12.98
CA LYS A 268 4.36 -0.26 13.38
C LYS A 268 3.88 0.05 14.80
N ALA A 269 2.66 -0.35 15.15
CA ALA A 269 2.10 -0.16 16.50
C ALA A 269 2.88 -0.96 17.55
N GLU A 270 3.22 -2.22 17.29
CA GLU A 270 4.05 -3.06 18.17
C GLU A 270 5.46 -2.48 18.34
N THR A 271 6.07 -1.98 17.27
CA THR A 271 7.39 -1.34 17.35
C THR A 271 7.34 -0.06 18.17
N ALA A 272 6.29 0.76 18.00
CA ALA A 272 6.09 1.96 18.81
C ALA A 272 5.88 1.60 20.28
N ALA A 273 5.05 0.60 20.58
CA ALA A 273 4.82 0.11 21.93
C ALA A 273 6.12 -0.40 22.57
N ASN A 274 6.91 -1.21 21.85
CA ASN A 274 8.20 -1.71 22.34
C ASN A 274 9.20 -0.59 22.63
N ARG A 275 9.20 0.48 21.83
CA ARG A 275 10.03 1.67 22.11
C ARG A 275 9.57 2.39 23.38
N ILE A 276 8.26 2.54 23.57
CA ILE A 276 7.69 3.12 24.80
C ILE A 276 8.07 2.28 26.02
N CYS A 277 7.91 0.95 25.96
CA CYS A 277 8.29 0.06 27.05
C CYS A 277 9.78 0.18 27.42
N LYS A 278 10.68 0.33 26.43
CA LYS A 278 12.10 0.56 26.69
C LYS A 278 12.36 1.89 27.39
N VAL A 279 11.70 2.96 26.97
CA VAL A 279 11.85 4.29 27.59
C VAL A 279 11.32 4.27 29.03
N LEU A 280 10.16 3.63 29.27
CA LEU A 280 9.60 3.48 30.61
C LEU A 280 10.55 2.70 31.53
N ALA A 281 11.16 1.62 31.04
CA ALA A 281 12.12 0.84 31.84
C ALA A 281 13.34 1.69 32.26
N VAL A 282 13.91 2.49 31.35
CA VAL A 282 15.03 3.39 31.66
C VAL A 282 14.62 4.47 32.66
N ASN A 283 13.42 5.04 32.53
CA ASN A 283 12.93 6.04 33.48
C ASN A 283 12.73 5.46 34.87
N GLN A 284 12.20 4.24 34.98
CA GLN A 284 12.02 3.56 36.26
C GLN A 284 13.38 3.27 36.94
N GLU A 285 14.41 2.90 36.16
CA GLU A 285 15.77 2.72 36.68
C GLU A 285 16.37 4.05 37.18
N ASN A 286 16.17 5.15 36.44
CA ASN A 286 16.62 6.47 36.85
C ASN A 286 15.93 6.96 38.12
N GLU A 287 14.63 6.71 38.29
CA GLU A 287 13.90 7.01 39.53
C GLU A 287 14.51 6.26 40.71
N GLN A 288 14.80 4.96 40.55
CA GLN A 288 15.44 4.17 41.60
C GLN A 288 16.83 4.70 41.96
N LEU A 289 17.63 5.07 40.97
CA LEU A 289 18.95 5.68 41.17
C LEU A 289 18.87 7.02 41.90
N MET A 290 17.86 7.84 41.61
CA MET A 290 17.63 9.09 42.33
C MET A 290 17.26 8.86 43.79
N GLU A 291 16.38 7.90 44.08
CA GLU A 291 16.02 7.53 45.46
C GLU A 291 17.24 7.01 46.25
N ASP A 292 18.08 6.19 45.62
CA ASP A 292 19.28 5.66 46.24
C ASP A 292 20.32 6.76 46.51
N TYR A 293 20.45 7.72 45.59
CA TYR A 293 21.30 8.89 45.78
C TYR A 293 20.81 9.77 46.95
N GLU A 294 19.50 10.00 47.04
CA GLU A 294 18.89 10.78 48.12
C GLU A 294 19.09 10.12 49.50
N LYS A 295 18.96 8.79 49.58
CA LYS A 295 19.26 8.03 50.81
C LYS A 295 20.73 8.16 51.21
N LEU A 296 21.65 7.94 50.29
CA LEU A 296 23.09 8.03 50.57
C LEU A 296 23.51 9.45 51.00
N ALA A 297 22.97 10.49 50.37
CA ALA A 297 23.23 11.88 50.74
C ALA A 297 22.66 12.22 52.13
N SER A 298 21.49 11.68 52.47
CA SER A 298 20.89 11.80 53.80
C SER A 298 21.77 11.11 54.85
N ASP A 299 22.23 9.88 54.61
CA ASP A 299 23.11 9.16 55.55
C ASP A 299 24.45 9.87 55.76
N ALA A 300 25.04 10.42 54.69
CA ALA A 300 26.29 11.17 54.76
C ALA A 300 26.17 12.50 55.53
N SER A 301 24.98 13.14 55.51
CA SER A 301 24.74 14.39 56.23
C SER A 301 24.45 14.19 57.73
N PHE A 302 24.19 12.96 58.18
CA PHE A 302 24.08 12.60 59.60
C PHE A 302 25.39 12.02 60.21
N ALA A 303 26.46 11.87 59.43
CA ALA A 303 27.75 11.43 59.95
C ALA A 303 28.38 12.52 60.85
N PRO A 304 28.70 12.26 62.14
CA PRO A 304 29.38 13.23 62.98
C PRO A 304 30.79 13.48 62.42
N PHE A 305 31.16 14.74 62.18
CA PHE A 305 32.52 15.09 61.77
C PHE A 305 33.53 14.57 62.80
N PRO A 306 34.58 13.81 62.39
CA PRO A 306 35.61 13.34 63.31
C PRO A 306 36.40 14.52 63.87
N SER A 307 36.55 14.58 65.19
CA SER A 307 37.18 15.67 65.97
C SER A 307 38.71 15.80 65.79
N SER A 308 39.27 15.45 64.64
CA SER A 308 40.72 15.32 64.43
C SER A 308 41.35 16.46 63.60
N PHE A 309 40.59 17.48 63.22
CA PHE A 309 41.07 18.60 62.39
C PHE A 309 41.58 19.82 63.19
N HIS A 310 42.22 19.63 64.35
CA HIS A 310 42.76 20.74 65.16
C HIS A 310 44.30 20.78 65.30
N THR A 311 45.06 19.99 64.54
CA THR A 311 46.53 19.91 64.74
C THR A 311 47.37 20.02 63.46
N LEU A 312 46.92 20.77 62.45
CA LEU A 312 47.72 21.05 61.24
C LEU A 312 47.61 22.52 60.78
N LEU A 313 47.62 23.47 61.72
CA LEU A 313 47.67 24.92 61.41
C LEU A 313 48.74 25.68 62.20
N HIS A 314 49.84 25.05 62.61
CA HIS A 314 50.89 25.77 63.34
C HIS A 314 52.34 25.52 62.91
N SER A 315 52.60 24.85 61.78
CA SER A 315 53.97 24.49 61.37
C SER A 315 54.40 24.97 59.97
N SER A 316 53.80 26.03 59.44
CA SER A 316 54.20 26.61 58.13
C SER A 316 54.22 28.14 58.10
N PHE A 317 54.66 28.79 59.19
CA PHE A 317 55.11 30.18 59.17
C PHE A 317 56.46 30.28 59.87
N SER A 318 57.52 29.83 59.21
CA SER A 318 58.91 30.22 59.47
C SER A 318 59.77 29.65 58.34
N LEU A 319 60.08 30.50 57.36
CA LEU A 319 61.43 30.71 56.84
C LEU A 319 61.37 31.89 55.86
N GLN A 320 61.99 32.96 56.33
CA GLN A 320 62.27 34.22 55.68
C GLN A 320 63.69 34.15 55.09
#